data_AF-A0A3M1REI7-F1
#
_entry.id   AF-A0A3M1REI7-F1
#
_cell.length_a   1.000
_cell.length_b   1.000
_cell.length_c   1.000
_cell.angle_alpha   90.00
_cell.angle_beta   90.00
_cell.angle_gamma   90.00
#
_symmetry.space_group_name_H-M   'P 1'
#
loop_
_entity.id
_entity.type
_entity.pdbx_description
1 polymer ?
#
loop_
_entity_poly.entity_id
_entity_poly.type
_entity_poly.pdbx_seq_one_letter_code
_entity_poly.pdbx_strand_id
1 'polypeptide(L)'
;CSQADLHYRGYPREYSPDGRMPNLLDYANYDMTVPFKKMPGRYTRYGDVRELLERADDMYVIMGPGEEVSLEFPADAFPELGAGFVRSWILKTDSFCKDMDPYTACGETVDPLPFHAMTAYPYGPEEHYPETPEHRRYRETYNTRIVEPAR
;
A
#
# COMPACT_ATOMS: atom_id res chain seq x y z
N CYS A 1 13.39 -5.05 -7.42
CA CYS A 1 13.11 -6.26 -6.61
C CYS A 1 13.00 -7.45 -7.55
N SER A 2 13.25 -8.66 -7.07
CA SER A 2 12.99 -9.91 -7.78
C SER A 2 11.54 -10.38 -7.62
N GLN A 3 10.90 -9.98 -6.51
CA GLN A 3 9.50 -10.29 -6.21
C GLN A 3 8.85 -9.10 -5.48
N ALA A 4 7.56 -8.88 -5.73
CA ALA A 4 6.72 -7.97 -4.96
C ALA A 4 5.33 -8.61 -4.81
N ASP A 5 5.01 -9.11 -3.62
CA ASP A 5 3.79 -9.87 -3.38
C ASP A 5 2.85 -9.13 -2.42
N LEU A 6 1.65 -8.78 -2.90
CA LEU A 6 0.58 -8.25 -2.07
C LEU A 6 -0.20 -9.40 -1.44
N HIS A 7 -0.31 -9.40 -0.12
CA HIS A 7 -1.13 -10.38 0.59
C HIS A 7 -1.70 -9.82 1.90
N TYR A 8 -2.68 -10.53 2.46
CA TYR A 8 -3.15 -10.27 3.82
C TYR A 8 -2.19 -10.90 4.82
N ARG A 9 -1.71 -10.09 5.76
CA ARG A 9 -0.76 -10.52 6.80
C ARG A 9 -1.36 -10.43 8.21
N GLY A 10 -2.27 -9.48 8.44
CA GLY A 10 -2.76 -9.11 9.76
C GLY A 10 -2.00 -7.94 10.35
N TYR A 11 -2.08 -7.75 11.67
CA TYR A 11 -1.50 -6.59 12.35
C TYR A 11 -0.36 -7.04 13.25
N PRO A 12 0.89 -6.66 12.97
CA PRO A 12 2.01 -7.03 13.83
C PRO A 12 1.79 -6.44 15.23
N ARG A 13 2.02 -7.25 16.25
CA ARG A 13 1.87 -6.80 17.64
C ARG A 13 2.94 -5.78 17.99
N GLU A 14 2.55 -4.75 18.71
CA GLU A 14 3.49 -3.80 19.28
C GLU A 14 4.15 -4.36 20.52
N TYR A 15 5.46 -4.12 20.67
CA TYR A 15 6.21 -4.44 21.89
C TYR A 15 7.29 -3.41 22.16
N SER A 16 7.73 -3.30 23.41
CA SER A 16 8.87 -2.49 23.79
C SER A 16 9.92 -3.38 24.48
N PRO A 17 11.13 -3.53 23.92
CA PRO A 17 12.17 -4.33 24.54
C PRO A 17 12.60 -3.84 25.93
N ASP A 18 12.52 -2.52 26.16
CA ASP A 18 12.98 -1.86 27.39
C ASP A 18 11.84 -1.18 28.18
N GLY A 19 10.59 -1.38 27.76
CA GLY A 19 9.40 -0.79 28.35
C GLY A 19 9.20 0.70 28.03
N ARG A 20 10.03 1.30 27.17
CA ARG A 20 9.93 2.70 26.73
C ARG A 20 9.35 2.83 25.33
N MET A 21 8.89 4.03 24.99
CA MET A 21 8.42 4.36 23.65
C MET A 21 9.58 4.83 22.74
N PRO A 22 9.46 4.70 21.41
CA PRO A 22 8.34 4.11 20.67
C PRO A 22 8.33 2.57 20.74
N ASN A 23 7.15 1.97 20.60
CA ASN A 23 7.03 0.53 20.42
C ASN A 23 7.63 0.10 19.07
N LEU A 24 8.15 -1.12 19.04
CA LEU A 24 8.54 -1.85 17.83
C LEU A 24 7.39 -2.77 17.38
N LEU A 25 7.43 -3.18 16.12
CA LEU A 25 6.48 -4.14 15.54
C LEU A 25 7.09 -5.55 15.53
N ASP A 26 6.43 -6.51 16.15
CA ASP A 26 6.81 -7.92 16.15
C ASP A 26 6.26 -8.62 14.89
N TYR A 27 7.08 -8.65 13.84
CA TYR A 27 6.75 -9.33 12.58
C TYR A 27 6.75 -10.87 12.67
N ALA A 28 6.98 -11.45 13.86
CA ALA A 28 6.75 -12.88 14.12
C ALA A 28 5.37 -13.15 14.76
N ASN A 29 4.64 -12.12 15.20
CA ASN A 29 3.39 -12.27 15.91
C ASN A 29 2.31 -11.29 15.42
N TYR A 30 1.31 -11.82 14.73
CA TYR A 30 0.23 -11.02 14.14
C TYR A 30 -1.08 -11.23 14.89
N ASP A 31 -1.76 -10.13 15.15
CA ASP A 31 -3.16 -10.16 15.53
C ASP A 31 -4.04 -10.18 14.27
N MET A 32 -4.91 -11.19 14.18
CA MET A 32 -5.82 -11.37 13.05
C MET A 32 -7.22 -10.85 13.36
N THR A 33 -7.46 -10.35 14.56
CA THR A 33 -8.79 -10.05 15.11
C THR A 33 -9.11 -8.56 15.16
N VAL A 34 -8.18 -7.69 14.77
CA VAL A 34 -8.39 -6.24 14.80
C VAL A 34 -9.51 -5.84 13.83
N PRO A 35 -10.64 -5.32 14.33
CA PRO A 35 -11.85 -5.15 13.54
C PRO A 35 -11.88 -3.79 12.83
N PHE A 36 -10.83 -3.45 12.08
CA PHE A 36 -10.86 -2.23 11.28
C PHE A 36 -11.92 -2.32 10.18
N LYS A 37 -12.66 -1.22 10.01
CA LYS A 37 -13.60 -1.06 8.90
C LYS A 37 -12.82 -1.06 7.58
N LYS A 38 -13.45 -1.61 6.54
CA LYS A 38 -12.93 -1.57 5.18
C LYS A 38 -13.80 -0.61 4.37
N MET A 39 -13.15 0.27 3.61
CA MET A 39 -13.85 1.11 2.64
C MET A 39 -14.36 0.21 1.51
N PRO A 40 -15.66 0.23 1.15
CA PRO A 40 -16.15 -0.49 -0.01
C PRO A 40 -15.51 0.06 -1.29
N GLY A 41 -15.29 -0.81 -2.27
CA GLY A 41 -14.64 -0.46 -3.52
C GLY A 41 -13.77 -1.57 -4.09
N ARG A 42 -12.96 -1.21 -5.08
CA ARG A 42 -12.09 -2.13 -5.80
C ARG A 42 -10.65 -2.04 -5.30
N TYR A 43 -10.17 -3.12 -4.71
CA TYR A 43 -8.80 -3.27 -4.24
C TYR A 43 -7.96 -4.09 -5.22
N THR A 44 -6.66 -3.95 -5.11
CA THR A 44 -5.72 -4.77 -5.87
C THR A 44 -5.83 -6.24 -5.45
N ARG A 45 -5.77 -7.14 -6.43
CA ARG A 45 -5.71 -8.59 -6.24
C ARG A 45 -4.44 -8.97 -5.48
N TYR A 46 -4.51 -10.04 -4.68
CA TYR A 46 -3.31 -10.60 -4.08
C TYR A 46 -2.40 -11.26 -5.13
N GLY A 47 -1.12 -11.40 -4.78
CA GLY A 47 -0.08 -11.95 -5.63
C GLY A 47 0.91 -10.90 -6.13
N ASP A 48 1.57 -11.22 -7.24
CA ASP A 48 2.59 -10.35 -7.84
C ASP A 48 2.00 -9.01 -8.31
N VAL A 49 2.54 -7.94 -7.74
CA VAL A 49 2.23 -6.54 -8.02
C VAL A 49 3.45 -5.74 -8.49
N ARG A 50 4.56 -6.40 -8.81
CA ARG A 50 5.84 -5.75 -9.15
C ARG A 50 5.71 -4.70 -10.25
N GLU A 51 4.92 -4.97 -11.29
CA GLU A 51 4.70 -4.04 -12.41
C GLU A 51 4.13 -2.68 -11.94
N LEU A 52 3.33 -2.66 -10.87
CA LEU A 52 2.75 -1.43 -10.31
C LEU A 52 3.74 -0.62 -9.47
N LEU A 53 4.91 -1.18 -9.15
CA LEU A 53 5.93 -0.54 -8.31
C LEU A 53 7.09 0.02 -9.14
N GLU A 54 7.08 -0.13 -10.45
CA GLU A 54 8.17 0.28 -11.33
C GLU A 54 8.22 1.80 -11.54
N ARG A 55 7.08 2.49 -11.38
CA ARG A 55 6.95 3.93 -11.61
C ARG A 55 5.79 4.52 -10.81
N ALA A 56 5.88 5.81 -10.49
CA ALA A 56 4.80 6.59 -9.90
C ALA A 56 3.96 7.21 -11.04
N ASP A 57 3.04 6.44 -11.60
CA ASP A 57 2.24 6.79 -12.78
C ASP A 57 0.74 6.76 -12.51
N ASP A 58 0.36 7.06 -11.27
CA ASP A 58 -1.00 6.99 -10.75
C ASP A 58 -1.62 5.58 -10.73
N MET A 59 -0.93 4.50 -11.12
CA MET A 59 -1.42 3.11 -11.00
C MET A 59 -0.99 2.49 -9.67
N TYR A 60 -1.91 2.36 -8.72
CA TYR A 60 -1.57 1.99 -7.35
C TYR A 60 -1.73 0.51 -7.02
N VAL A 61 -0.93 0.04 -6.06
CA VAL A 61 -1.32 -1.09 -5.21
C VAL A 61 -2.31 -0.57 -4.16
N ILE A 62 -3.60 -0.85 -4.35
CA ILE A 62 -4.66 -0.43 -3.44
C ILE A 62 -4.77 -1.49 -2.33
N MET A 63 -4.24 -1.15 -1.15
CA MET A 63 -4.19 -2.01 0.02
C MET A 63 -5.31 -1.70 1.01
N GLY A 64 -5.85 -2.75 1.61
CA GLY A 64 -6.77 -2.69 2.73
C GLY A 64 -6.07 -2.82 4.09
N PRO A 65 -6.82 -2.66 5.19
CA PRO A 65 -6.31 -2.87 6.54
C PRO A 65 -5.72 -4.28 6.74
N GLY A 66 -4.51 -4.36 7.30
CA GLY A 66 -3.80 -5.63 7.59
C GLY A 66 -3.18 -6.30 6.36
N GLU A 67 -3.07 -5.58 5.24
CA GLU A 67 -2.40 -6.04 4.03
C GLU A 67 -1.01 -5.41 3.92
N GLU A 68 -0.09 -6.12 3.27
CA GLU A 68 1.25 -5.63 3.02
C GLU A 68 1.75 -6.09 1.64
N VAL A 69 2.76 -5.37 1.14
CA VAL A 69 3.57 -5.82 0.00
C VAL A 69 4.93 -6.24 0.50
N SER A 70 5.24 -7.52 0.36
CA SER A 70 6.57 -8.06 0.62
C SER A 70 7.47 -7.87 -0.60
N LEU A 71 8.63 -7.26 -0.40
CA LEU A 71 9.64 -7.02 -1.44
C LEU A 71 10.86 -7.89 -1.20
N GLU A 72 11.26 -8.65 -2.21
CA GLU A 72 12.49 -9.44 -2.16
C GLU A 72 13.54 -8.90 -3.12
N PHE A 73 14.79 -8.94 -2.69
CA PHE A 73 15.95 -8.52 -3.47
C PHE A 73 17.02 -9.61 -3.43
N PRO A 74 17.69 -9.92 -4.55
CA PRO A 74 18.79 -10.86 -4.55
C PRO A 74 19.92 -10.34 -3.65
N ALA A 75 20.39 -11.18 -2.71
CA ALA A 75 21.44 -10.78 -1.79
C ALA A 75 22.80 -10.53 -2.49
N ASP A 76 22.99 -11.17 -3.64
CA ASP A 76 24.16 -11.07 -4.52
C ASP A 76 24.07 -9.95 -5.56
N ALA A 77 22.95 -9.22 -5.63
CA ALA A 77 22.78 -8.09 -6.55
C ALA A 77 23.58 -6.83 -6.13
N PHE A 78 24.31 -6.88 -5.03
CA PHE A 78 25.01 -5.74 -4.45
C PHE A 78 26.52 -5.94 -4.45
N PRO A 79 27.32 -4.89 -4.75
CA PRO A 79 28.78 -5.00 -4.77
C PRO A 79 29.34 -5.33 -3.38
N GLU A 80 30.55 -5.87 -3.31
CA GLU A 80 31.25 -6.05 -2.03
C GLU A 80 31.42 -4.71 -1.30
N LEU A 81 31.36 -4.75 0.04
CA LEU A 81 31.62 -3.58 0.87
C LEU A 81 33.11 -3.40 1.07
N GLY A 82 33.58 -2.16 0.95
CA GLY A 82 34.92 -1.80 1.39
C GLY A 82 35.11 -2.02 2.89
N ALA A 83 36.35 -2.26 3.32
CA ALA A 83 36.66 -2.45 4.73
C ALA A 83 36.17 -1.27 5.58
N GLY A 84 35.46 -1.57 6.68
CA GLY A 84 34.90 -0.57 7.59
C GLY A 84 33.57 0.05 7.16
N PHE A 85 33.03 -0.28 5.98
CA PHE A 85 31.71 0.20 5.56
C PHE A 85 30.58 -0.71 6.06
N VAL A 86 29.44 -0.09 6.37
CA VAL A 86 28.18 -0.76 6.70
C VAL A 86 27.14 -0.39 5.65
N ARG A 87 26.38 -1.38 5.16
CA ARG A 87 25.26 -1.14 4.25
C ARG A 87 23.99 -0.83 5.03
N SER A 88 23.29 0.21 4.60
CA SER A 88 21.96 0.56 5.10
C SER A 88 20.98 0.63 3.94
N TRP A 89 19.70 0.42 4.24
CA TRP A 89 18.60 0.43 3.27
C TRP A 89 17.61 1.52 3.64
N ILE A 90 17.08 2.20 2.63
CA ILE A 90 16.04 3.21 2.79
C ILE A 90 14.88 2.79 1.90
N LEU A 91 13.69 2.67 2.50
CA LEU A 91 12.46 2.53 1.76
C LEU A 91 11.95 3.93 1.40
N LYS A 92 11.80 4.21 0.11
CA LYS A 92 11.12 5.40 -0.40
C LYS A 92 9.82 4.94 -1.05
N THR A 93 8.70 5.48 -0.59
CA THR A 93 7.39 5.23 -1.18
C THR A 93 6.87 6.49 -1.87
N ASP A 94 6.08 6.26 -2.91
CA ASP A 94 5.21 7.25 -3.54
C ASP A 94 3.79 6.72 -3.37
N SER A 95 3.02 7.35 -2.48
CA SER A 95 1.79 6.76 -1.96
C SER A 95 0.85 7.81 -1.40
N PHE A 96 -0.44 7.56 -1.54
CA PHE A 96 -1.50 8.28 -0.85
C PHE A 96 -2.01 7.44 0.32
N CYS A 97 -2.38 8.10 1.42
CA CYS A 97 -3.07 7.47 2.54
C CYS A 97 -4.48 8.05 2.65
N LYS A 98 -5.47 7.16 2.79
CA LYS A 98 -6.87 7.52 3.02
C LYS A 98 -7.38 6.64 4.14
N ASP A 99 -7.93 7.28 5.16
CA ASP A 99 -8.56 6.62 6.30
C ASP A 99 -10.06 6.91 6.35
N MET A 100 -10.70 6.54 7.46
CA MET A 100 -12.11 6.77 7.72
C MET A 100 -12.33 7.73 8.90
N ASP A 101 -11.42 8.69 9.11
CA ASP A 101 -11.59 9.72 10.14
C ASP A 101 -12.80 10.61 9.81
N PRO A 102 -13.55 11.15 10.81
CA PRO A 102 -14.68 12.05 10.57
C PRO A 102 -14.35 13.28 9.71
N TYR A 103 -13.08 13.68 9.63
CA TYR A 103 -12.62 14.80 8.80
C TYR A 103 -12.02 14.36 7.46
N THR A 104 -11.99 13.05 7.17
CA THR A 104 -11.51 12.53 5.89
C THR A 104 -12.62 12.56 4.86
N ALA A 105 -12.39 13.37 3.82
CA ALA A 105 -13.31 13.47 2.72
C ALA A 105 -13.37 12.15 1.90
N CYS A 106 -14.60 11.73 1.56
CA CYS A 106 -14.87 10.47 0.87
C CYS A 106 -14.31 9.23 1.60
N GLY A 107 -14.06 9.29 2.92
CA GLY A 107 -13.52 8.18 3.72
C GLY A 107 -14.44 6.95 3.82
N GLU A 108 -15.63 7.01 3.24
CA GLU A 108 -16.60 5.91 3.24
C GLU A 108 -16.39 4.93 2.09
N THR A 109 -15.58 5.27 1.08
CA THR A 109 -15.33 4.46 -0.13
C THR A 109 -13.87 4.53 -0.56
N VAL A 110 -13.38 3.53 -1.30
CA VAL A 110 -12.04 3.59 -1.91
C VAL A 110 -11.96 4.79 -2.86
N ASP A 111 -12.93 4.89 -3.77
CA ASP A 111 -13.02 5.98 -4.72
C ASP A 111 -13.44 7.31 -4.06
N PRO A 112 -13.13 8.46 -4.68
CA PRO A 112 -12.25 8.62 -5.84
C PRO A 112 -10.78 8.31 -5.49
N LEU A 113 -10.04 7.73 -6.43
CA LEU A 113 -8.59 7.56 -6.27
C LEU A 113 -7.86 8.89 -6.48
N PRO A 114 -6.92 9.28 -5.60
CA PRO A 114 -6.09 10.45 -5.81
C PRO A 114 -5.15 10.26 -7.02
N PHE A 115 -4.65 11.35 -7.59
CA PHE A 115 -3.64 11.32 -8.65
C PHE A 115 -2.73 12.54 -8.56
N HIS A 116 -1.50 12.43 -9.06
CA HIS A 116 -0.46 13.43 -8.86
C HIS A 116 -0.80 14.81 -9.42
N ALA A 117 -1.52 14.85 -10.54
CA ALA A 117 -1.87 16.10 -11.22
C ALA A 117 -3.11 16.79 -10.61
N MET A 118 -3.76 16.21 -9.60
CA MET A 118 -4.97 16.80 -9.01
C MET A 118 -4.65 18.09 -8.27
N THR A 119 -5.53 19.10 -8.37
CA THR A 119 -5.32 20.38 -7.67
C THR A 119 -5.63 20.33 -6.18
N ALA A 120 -6.58 19.47 -5.79
CA ALA A 120 -6.98 19.22 -4.42
C ALA A 120 -7.60 17.83 -4.30
N TYR A 121 -7.72 17.33 -3.07
CA TYR A 121 -8.48 16.11 -2.77
C TYR A 121 -9.56 16.41 -1.71
N PRO A 122 -10.83 16.01 -1.96
CA PRO A 122 -11.35 15.44 -3.21
C PRO A 122 -11.30 16.47 -4.33
N TYR A 123 -11.04 16.01 -5.55
CA TYR A 123 -11.04 16.87 -6.73
C TYR A 123 -12.46 17.15 -7.23
N GLY A 124 -12.65 18.31 -7.86
CA GLY A 124 -13.94 18.75 -8.38
C GLY A 124 -14.36 18.01 -9.67
N PRO A 125 -15.57 18.28 -10.20
CA PRO A 125 -16.07 17.60 -11.41
C PRO A 125 -15.29 17.89 -12.69
N GLU A 126 -14.48 18.95 -12.70
CA GLU A 126 -13.60 19.32 -13.82
C GLU A 126 -12.33 18.45 -13.89
N GLU A 127 -12.06 17.70 -12.83
CA GLU A 127 -10.89 16.83 -12.69
C GLU A 127 -11.35 15.37 -12.56
N HIS A 128 -10.52 14.45 -13.05
CA HIS A 128 -10.82 13.02 -13.01
C HIS A 128 -9.53 12.23 -12.93
N TYR A 129 -9.59 11.11 -12.22
CA TYR A 129 -8.52 10.13 -12.20
C TYR A 129 -8.27 9.61 -13.64
N PRO A 130 -7.00 9.38 -14.06
CA PRO A 130 -6.71 9.10 -15.46
C PRO A 130 -7.45 7.89 -16.04
N GLU A 131 -7.90 8.02 -17.29
CA GLU A 131 -8.68 7.00 -18.02
C GLU A 131 -8.03 6.55 -19.35
N THR A 132 -6.72 6.73 -19.45
CA THR A 132 -5.92 6.18 -20.55
C THR A 132 -6.14 4.66 -20.71
N PRO A 133 -5.89 4.09 -21.91
CA PRO A 133 -5.98 2.65 -22.11
C PRO A 133 -5.17 1.83 -21.10
N GLU A 134 -4.00 2.32 -20.71
CA GLU A 134 -3.12 1.68 -19.74
C GLU A 134 -3.75 1.67 -18.34
N HIS A 135 -4.34 2.79 -17.91
CA HIS A 135 -5.05 2.86 -16.62
C HIS A 135 -6.27 1.95 -16.59
N ARG A 136 -7.02 1.86 -17.69
CA ARG A 136 -8.16 0.92 -17.79
C ARG A 136 -7.69 -0.53 -17.67
N ARG A 137 -6.65 -0.91 -18.41
CA ARG A 137 -6.05 -2.25 -18.32
C ARG A 137 -5.55 -2.56 -16.91
N TYR A 138 -4.90 -1.61 -16.25
CA TYR A 138 -4.48 -1.73 -14.85
C TYR A 138 -5.68 -2.05 -13.94
N ARG A 139 -6.77 -1.25 -14.01
CA ARG A 139 -7.95 -1.47 -13.17
C ARG A 139 -8.62 -2.82 -13.43
N GLU A 140 -8.70 -3.25 -14.68
CA GLU A 140 -9.26 -4.54 -15.08
C GLU A 140 -8.40 -5.72 -14.63
N THR A 141 -7.08 -5.57 -14.68
CA THR A 141 -6.13 -6.65 -14.39
C THR A 141 -5.87 -6.77 -12.88
N TYR A 142 -5.65 -5.64 -12.21
CA TYR A 142 -5.21 -5.59 -10.81
C TYR A 142 -6.34 -5.30 -9.84
N ASN A 143 -7.24 -4.36 -10.12
CA ASN A 143 -8.24 -3.92 -9.14
C ASN A 143 -9.50 -4.78 -9.20
N THR A 144 -9.35 -6.08 -8.93
CA THR A 144 -10.41 -7.08 -9.12
C THR A 144 -11.02 -7.59 -7.81
N ARG A 145 -10.43 -7.24 -6.65
CA ARG A 145 -10.98 -7.62 -5.35
C ARG A 145 -12.03 -6.60 -4.92
N ILE A 146 -13.29 -7.00 -5.00
CA ILE A 146 -14.43 -6.14 -4.64
C ILE A 146 -14.73 -6.32 -3.14
N VAL A 147 -14.71 -5.21 -2.41
CA VAL A 147 -15.20 -5.13 -1.03
C VAL A 147 -16.56 -4.47 -1.05
N GLU A 148 -17.56 -5.20 -0.62
CA GLU A 148 -18.94 -4.72 -0.53
C GLU A 148 -19.15 -3.92 0.77
N PRO A 149 -20.12 -2.98 0.79
CA PRO A 149 -20.57 -2.35 2.02
C PRO A 149 -20.99 -3.37 3.07
N ALA A 150 -20.65 -3.10 4.33
CA ALA A 150 -21.20 -3.85 5.45
C ALA A 150 -22.73 -3.73 5.42
N ARG A 151 -23.41 -4.88 5.50
CA ARG A 151 -24.87 -4.96 5.56
C ARG A 151 -25.42 -4.46 6.89
#